data_AF-G9KNN0-F1
#
_entry.id   AF-G9KNN0-F1
#
_cell.length_a   1.000
_cell.length_b   1.000
_cell.length_c   1.000
_cell.angle_alpha   90.00
_cell.angle_beta   90.00
_cell.angle_gamma   90.00
#
_symmetry.space_group_name_H-M   'P 1'
#
loop_
_entity.id
_entity.type
_entity.pdbx_description
1 polymer ?
#
loop_
_entity_poly.entity_id
_entity_poly.type
_entity_poly.pdbx_seq_one_letter_code
_entity_poly.pdbx_strand_id
1 'polypeptide(L)'
;FTEEKLGQAEKTELDAHLENLLSKAECTKIWTEKIMKQTEVLLQPNPNARIEEFVYEKLDRKAPSRINNPELLGQYMIDAGTEFGPGTAYGNALIKCGETQKRIGTADRELIQTSALNFLTPLRNFIEGDYKTIAKERKLLQNKRLDLDAAKTRLKKAKAAETRAS
;
A
#
# COMPACT_ATOMS: atom_id res chain seq x y z
N PHE A 1 -14.38 -58.24 -0.73
CA PHE A 1 -14.55 -56.93 -1.35
C PHE A 1 -15.53 -56.13 -0.51
N THR A 2 -15.03 -55.32 0.40
CA THR A 2 -15.84 -54.51 1.32
C THR A 2 -15.42 -53.08 1.08
N GLU A 3 -16.24 -52.35 0.30
CA GLU A 3 -16.05 -50.93 0.03
C GLU A 3 -16.44 -50.11 1.26
N GLU A 4 -15.48 -49.84 2.14
CA GLU A 4 -15.56 -48.71 3.07
C GLU A 4 -15.00 -47.45 2.40
N LYS A 5 -15.82 -46.75 1.62
CA LYS A 5 -15.63 -45.31 1.37
C LYS A 5 -16.33 -44.52 2.47
N LEU A 6 -15.77 -44.57 3.68
CA LEU A 6 -16.22 -43.75 4.80
C LEU A 6 -15.77 -42.29 4.58
N GLY A 7 -16.66 -41.50 3.98
CA GLY A 7 -16.91 -40.11 4.37
C GLY A 7 -15.77 -39.10 4.21
N GLN A 8 -15.36 -38.79 2.98
CA GLN A 8 -14.98 -37.41 2.71
C GLN A 8 -16.29 -36.60 2.64
N ALA A 9 -16.43 -35.60 3.53
CA ALA A 9 -17.51 -34.63 3.41
C ALA A 9 -17.43 -34.01 2.01
N GLU A 10 -18.55 -33.98 1.28
CA GLU A 10 -18.64 -33.23 0.03
C GLU A 10 -18.35 -31.77 0.35
N LYS A 11 -17.12 -31.33 0.06
CA LYS A 11 -16.69 -29.97 0.28
C LYS A 11 -17.47 -29.09 -0.67
N THR A 12 -18.18 -28.09 -0.15
CA THR A 12 -18.82 -27.12 -1.03
C THR A 12 -17.71 -26.35 -1.76
N GLU A 13 -17.70 -26.44 -3.09
CA GLU A 13 -16.76 -25.71 -3.95
C GLU A 13 -17.23 -24.27 -4.17
N LEU A 14 -16.29 -23.38 -4.44
CA LEU A 14 -16.62 -22.04 -4.89
C LEU A 14 -16.78 -22.06 -6.41
N ASP A 15 -17.65 -21.19 -6.92
CA ASP A 15 -17.75 -20.99 -8.36
C ASP A 15 -16.42 -20.45 -8.93
N ALA A 16 -16.04 -20.94 -10.12
CA ALA A 16 -14.77 -20.60 -10.75
C ALA A 16 -14.60 -19.10 -11.04
N HIS A 17 -15.68 -18.38 -11.33
CA HIS A 17 -15.64 -16.93 -11.51
C HIS A 17 -15.26 -16.23 -10.20
N LEU A 18 -15.85 -16.66 -9.09
CA LEU A 18 -15.54 -16.12 -7.77
C LEU A 18 -14.09 -16.42 -7.36
N GLU A 19 -13.59 -17.63 -7.59
CA GLU A 19 -12.18 -17.97 -7.30
C GLU A 19 -11.21 -17.08 -8.08
N ASN A 20 -11.51 -16.81 -9.36
CA ASN A 20 -10.73 -15.89 -10.18
C ASN A 20 -10.76 -14.45 -9.64
N LEU A 21 -11.93 -13.96 -9.21
CA LEU A 21 -12.05 -12.63 -8.59
C LEU A 21 -11.25 -12.53 -7.28
N LEU A 22 -11.29 -13.55 -6.43
CA LEU A 22 -10.52 -13.58 -5.18
C LEU A 22 -9.01 -13.59 -5.45
N SER A 23 -8.57 -14.34 -6.46
CA SER A 23 -7.17 -14.36 -6.89
C SER A 23 -6.70 -12.99 -7.39
N LYS A 24 -7.53 -12.33 -8.22
CA LYS A 24 -7.24 -10.97 -8.70
C LYS A 24 -7.17 -9.96 -7.55
N ALA A 25 -8.12 -9.99 -6.62
CA ALA A 25 -8.13 -9.09 -5.47
C ALA A 25 -6.86 -9.24 -4.61
N GLU A 26 -6.41 -10.47 -4.39
CA GLU A 26 -5.16 -10.74 -3.68
C GLU A 26 -3.93 -10.21 -4.44
N CYS A 27 -3.87 -10.48 -5.74
CA CYS A 27 -2.80 -9.99 -6.60
C CYS A 27 -2.72 -8.46 -6.59
N THR A 28 -3.87 -7.78 -6.75
CA THR A 28 -3.96 -6.32 -6.69
C THR A 28 -3.43 -5.80 -5.36
N LYS A 29 -3.88 -6.35 -4.23
CA LYS A 29 -3.40 -5.94 -2.90
C LYS A 29 -1.89 -6.07 -2.75
N ILE A 30 -1.33 -7.22 -3.12
CA ILE A 30 0.12 -7.47 -2.99
C ILE A 30 0.93 -6.47 -3.80
N TRP A 31 0.52 -6.20 -5.05
CA TRP A 31 1.25 -5.25 -5.89
C TRP A 31 1.07 -3.80 -5.43
N THR A 32 -0.13 -3.43 -5.01
CA THR A 32 -0.39 -2.11 -4.43
C THR A 32 0.51 -1.86 -3.20
N GLU A 33 0.58 -2.79 -2.25
CA GLU A 33 1.45 -2.66 -1.06
C GLU A 33 2.94 -2.53 -1.45
N LYS A 34 3.40 -3.34 -2.40
CA LYS A 34 4.79 -3.30 -2.87
C LYS A 34 5.13 -1.96 -3.55
N ILE A 35 4.25 -1.49 -4.42
CA ILE A 35 4.42 -0.22 -5.14
C ILE A 35 4.44 0.94 -4.15
N MET A 36 3.44 1.01 -3.25
CA MET A 36 3.38 2.05 -2.21
C MET A 36 4.67 2.11 -1.39
N LYS A 37 5.14 0.95 -0.91
CA LYS A 37 6.37 0.87 -0.11
C LYS A 37 7.59 1.42 -0.87
N GLN A 38 7.72 1.12 -2.16
CA GLN A 38 8.84 1.63 -2.96
C GLN A 38 8.70 3.12 -3.27
N THR A 39 7.49 3.60 -3.52
CA THR A 39 7.24 5.04 -3.68
C THR A 39 7.60 5.80 -2.40
N GLU A 40 7.23 5.31 -1.22
CA GLU A 40 7.62 5.94 0.05
C GLU A 40 9.14 5.98 0.25
N VAL A 41 9.87 4.91 -0.12
CA VAL A 41 11.34 4.88 -0.08
C VAL A 41 11.94 5.90 -1.06
N LEU A 42 11.36 6.04 -2.25
CA LEU A 42 11.81 7.00 -3.25
C LEU A 42 11.65 8.45 -2.75
N LEU A 43 10.47 8.78 -2.21
CA LEU A 43 10.14 10.15 -1.78
C LEU A 43 10.89 10.55 -0.51
N GLN A 44 11.14 9.60 0.39
CA GLN A 44 11.89 9.83 1.62
C GLN A 44 12.79 8.62 1.94
N PRO A 45 14.03 8.59 1.41
CA PRO A 45 14.94 7.46 1.61
C PRO A 45 15.29 7.24 3.08
N ASN A 46 15.30 8.31 3.88
CA ASN A 46 15.61 8.22 5.30
C ASN A 46 14.45 7.57 6.08
N PRO A 47 14.65 6.38 6.68
CA PRO A 47 13.58 5.69 7.41
C PRO A 47 13.11 6.46 8.66
N ASN A 48 14.00 7.19 9.34
CA ASN A 48 13.63 7.96 10.54
C ASN A 48 12.75 9.15 10.16
N ALA A 49 13.07 9.83 9.06
CA ALA A 49 12.26 10.93 8.55
C ALA A 49 10.87 10.45 8.08
N ARG A 50 10.77 9.27 7.46
CA ARG A 50 9.48 8.66 7.12
C ARG A 50 8.61 8.40 8.34
N ILE A 51 9.20 7.85 9.41
CA ILE A 51 8.47 7.59 10.65
C ILE A 51 7.99 8.91 11.27
N GLU A 52 8.85 9.94 11.29
CA GLU A 52 8.50 11.27 11.76
C GLU A 52 7.28 11.84 10.99
N GLU A 53 7.34 11.83 9.65
CA GLU A 53 6.24 12.29 8.79
C GLU A 53 4.93 11.53 9.04
N PHE A 54 4.99 10.20 9.18
CA PHE A 54 3.82 9.38 9.48
C PHE A 54 3.18 9.74 10.83
N VAL A 55 3.99 10.04 11.85
CA VAL A 55 3.49 10.47 13.17
C VAL A 55 2.78 11.82 13.06
N TYR A 56 3.35 12.77 12.32
CA TYR A 56 2.70 14.06 12.07
C TYR A 56 1.36 13.91 11.34
N GLU A 57 1.31 13.06 10.31
CA GLU A 57 0.07 12.73 9.57
C GLU A 57 -1.00 12.13 10.51
N LYS A 58 -0.63 11.21 11.41
CA LYS A 58 -1.55 10.61 12.39
C LYS A 58 -2.04 11.60 13.45
N LEU A 59 -1.30 12.66 13.72
CA LEU A 59 -1.64 13.70 14.68
C LEU A 59 -2.37 14.89 14.05
N ASP A 60 -2.67 14.84 12.74
CA ASP A 60 -3.23 15.96 11.97
C ASP A 60 -2.38 17.24 12.09
N ARG A 61 -1.07 17.08 12.22
CA ARG A 61 -0.10 18.16 12.34
C ARG A 61 0.77 18.23 11.10
N LYS A 62 1.14 19.43 10.67
CA LYS A 62 2.14 19.59 9.61
C LYS A 62 3.54 19.33 10.17
N ALA A 63 4.28 18.43 9.52
CA ALA A 63 5.71 18.30 9.76
C ALA A 63 6.41 19.65 9.48
N PRO A 64 7.48 19.99 10.23
CA PRO A 64 8.23 21.22 9.98
C PRO A 64 8.72 21.27 8.53
N SER A 65 8.50 22.39 7.84
CA SER A 65 9.05 22.59 6.49
C SER A 65 10.56 22.76 6.61
N ARG A 66 11.30 21.69 6.28
CA ARG A 66 12.76 21.73 6.19
C ARG A 66 13.15 22.18 4.78
N ILE A 67 14.14 23.06 4.67
CA ILE A 67 14.83 23.29 3.41
C ILE A 67 15.39 21.95 2.93
N ASN A 68 15.13 21.58 1.68
CA ASN A 68 15.69 20.34 1.14
C ASN A 68 17.14 20.57 0.67
N ASN A 69 17.86 19.47 0.47
CA ASN A 69 19.29 19.52 0.16
C ASN A 69 19.61 20.36 -1.09
N PRO A 70 18.84 20.27 -2.21
CA PRO A 70 19.08 21.11 -3.38
C PRO A 70 18.94 22.60 -3.06
N GLU A 71 17.91 23.02 -2.32
CA GLU A 71 17.74 24.42 -1.95
C GLU A 71 18.82 24.94 -1.01
N LEU A 72 19.24 24.13 -0.04
CA LEU A 72 20.31 24.50 0.88
C LEU A 72 21.62 24.74 0.12
N LEU A 73 21.99 23.79 -0.74
CA LEU A 73 23.16 23.92 -1.59
C LEU A 73 23.02 25.14 -2.51
N GLY A 74 21.86 25.32 -3.13
CA GLY A 74 21.59 26.45 -4.01
C GLY A 74 21.75 27.80 -3.30
N GLN A 75 21.35 27.89 -2.03
CA GLN A 75 21.55 29.08 -1.21
C GLN A 75 23.04 29.36 -1.01
N TYR A 76 23.83 28.38 -0.56
CA TYR A 76 25.28 28.56 -0.40
C TYR A 76 25.99 28.96 -1.70
N MET A 77 25.58 28.40 -2.84
CA MET A 77 26.16 28.75 -4.14
C MET A 77 25.85 30.21 -4.53
N ILE A 78 24.62 30.68 -4.30
CA ILE A 78 24.24 32.07 -4.58
C ILE A 78 24.98 33.03 -3.65
N ASP A 79 25.07 32.70 -2.36
CA ASP A 79 25.77 33.52 -1.37
C ASP A 79 27.26 33.64 -1.72
N ALA A 80 27.93 32.50 -1.98
CA ALA A 80 29.31 32.48 -2.41
C ALA A 80 29.52 33.23 -3.74
N GLY A 81 28.64 33.05 -4.72
CA GLY A 81 28.74 33.75 -6.00
C GLY A 81 28.56 35.27 -5.89
N THR A 82 27.79 35.72 -4.91
CA THR A 82 27.63 37.13 -4.57
C THR A 82 28.91 37.67 -3.90
N GLU A 83 29.50 36.91 -2.98
CA GLU A 83 30.72 37.29 -2.26
C GLU A 83 31.97 37.33 -3.16
N PHE A 84 32.14 36.36 -4.07
CA PHE A 84 33.20 36.40 -5.09
C PHE A 84 33.02 37.53 -6.10
N GLY A 85 31.83 38.15 -6.15
CA GLY A 85 31.47 39.18 -7.09
C GLY A 85 30.80 38.61 -8.34
N PRO A 86 29.57 39.04 -8.68
CA PRO A 86 28.79 38.51 -9.81
C PRO A 86 29.41 38.83 -11.18
N GLY A 87 30.34 39.79 -11.25
CA GLY A 87 31.10 40.10 -12.46
C GLY A 87 32.25 39.13 -12.75
N THR A 88 32.63 38.28 -11.79
CA THR A 88 33.66 37.25 -12.01
C THR A 88 33.06 36.04 -12.72
N ALA A 89 33.89 35.35 -13.51
CA ALA A 89 33.45 34.13 -14.20
C ALA A 89 32.95 33.06 -13.20
N TYR A 90 33.65 32.92 -12.07
CA TYR A 90 33.28 31.97 -11.03
C TYR A 90 32.01 32.37 -10.27
N GLY A 91 31.89 33.64 -9.86
CA GLY A 91 30.71 34.13 -9.15
C GLY A 91 29.42 34.01 -9.98
N ASN A 92 29.48 34.39 -11.25
CA ASN A 92 28.37 34.23 -12.20
C ASN A 92 27.98 32.76 -12.39
N ALA A 93 28.96 31.86 -12.51
CA ALA A 93 28.69 30.42 -12.64
C ALA A 93 28.00 29.87 -11.38
N LEU A 94 28.48 30.23 -10.19
CA LEU A 94 27.90 29.81 -8.92
C LEU A 94 26.45 30.28 -8.76
N ILE A 95 26.14 31.54 -9.07
CA ILE A 95 24.77 32.07 -9.00
C ILE A 95 23.83 31.28 -9.92
N LYS A 96 24.21 31.08 -11.19
CA LYS A 96 23.40 30.32 -12.16
C LYS A 96 23.16 28.87 -11.74
N CYS A 97 24.19 28.21 -11.22
CA CYS A 97 24.06 26.86 -10.69
C CYS A 97 23.16 26.83 -9.45
N GLY A 98 23.29 27.81 -8.55
CA GLY A 98 22.47 27.91 -7.34
C GLY A 98 20.99 28.16 -7.62
N GLU A 99 20.66 29.02 -8.59
CA GLU A 99 19.29 29.22 -9.06
C GLU A 99 18.68 27.95 -9.66
N THR A 100 19.50 27.19 -10.39
CA THR A 100 19.09 25.90 -10.94
C THR A 100 18.84 24.88 -9.83
N GLN A 101 19.68 24.85 -8.80
CA GLN A 101 19.47 23.99 -7.64
C GLN A 101 18.20 24.36 -6.85
N LYS A 102 17.88 25.64 -6.70
CA LYS A 102 16.60 26.07 -6.10
C LYS A 102 15.39 25.56 -6.89
N ARG A 103 15.45 25.62 -8.23
CA ARG A 103 14.40 25.07 -9.10
C ARG A 103 14.25 23.55 -8.94
N ILE A 104 15.36 22.82 -8.85
CA ILE A 104 15.34 21.37 -8.55
C ILE A 104 14.67 21.12 -7.21
N GLY A 105 15.03 21.86 -6.16
CA GLY A 105 14.43 21.65 -4.84
C GLY A 105 12.94 22.00 -4.78
N THR A 106 12.47 22.99 -5.55
CA THR A 106 11.03 23.27 -5.69
C THR A 106 10.31 22.11 -6.39
N ALA A 107 10.84 21.62 -7.50
CA ALA A 107 10.26 20.49 -8.23
C ALA A 107 10.24 19.19 -7.38
N ASP A 108 11.27 18.97 -6.57
CA ASP A 108 11.36 17.85 -5.64
C ASP A 108 10.24 17.90 -4.57
N ARG A 109 9.97 19.08 -3.98
CA ARG A 109 8.84 19.25 -3.07
C ARG A 109 7.49 18.98 -3.74
N GLU A 110 7.33 19.48 -4.97
CA GLU A 110 6.11 19.26 -5.74
C GLU A 110 5.90 17.77 -6.04
N LEU A 111 6.97 17.04 -6.39
CA LEU A 111 6.94 15.59 -6.59
C LEU A 111 6.49 14.88 -5.31
N ILE A 112 7.07 15.21 -4.16
CA ILE A 112 6.73 14.63 -2.86
C ILE A 112 5.25 14.89 -2.54
N GLN A 113 4.81 16.14 -2.59
CA GLN A 113 3.44 16.52 -2.25
C GLN A 113 2.42 15.87 -3.19
N THR A 114 2.66 15.93 -4.50
CA THR A 114 1.75 15.41 -5.52
C THR A 114 1.66 13.89 -5.43
N SER A 115 2.79 13.21 -5.24
CA SER A 115 2.80 11.75 -5.08
C SER A 115 2.12 11.31 -3.78
N ALA A 116 2.28 12.06 -2.69
CA ALA A 116 1.58 11.78 -1.44
C ALA A 116 0.05 11.86 -1.64
N LEU A 117 -0.44 12.99 -2.16
CA LEU A 117 -1.88 13.25 -2.27
C LEU A 117 -2.57 12.43 -3.36
N ASN A 118 -1.98 12.33 -4.54
CA ASN A 118 -2.65 11.80 -5.72
C ASN A 118 -2.32 10.33 -6.01
N PHE A 119 -1.32 9.76 -5.34
CA PHE A 119 -0.90 8.38 -5.57
C PHE A 119 -0.93 7.55 -4.27
N LEU A 120 -0.21 7.97 -3.23
CA LEU A 120 -0.14 7.19 -1.98
C LEU A 120 -1.46 7.18 -1.21
N THR A 121 -2.13 8.33 -1.05
CA THR A 121 -3.40 8.40 -0.30
C THR A 121 -4.51 7.53 -0.90
N PRO A 122 -4.80 7.57 -2.23
CA PRO A 122 -5.81 6.68 -2.82
C PRO A 122 -5.48 5.20 -2.62
N LEU A 123 -4.20 4.81 -2.73
CA LEU A 123 -3.79 3.42 -2.54
C LEU A 123 -3.90 2.99 -1.07
N ARG A 124 -3.58 3.86 -0.10
CA ARG A 124 -3.86 3.60 1.33
C ARG A 124 -5.34 3.41 1.57
N ASN A 125 -6.19 4.26 1.01
CA ASN A 125 -7.65 4.14 1.17
C ASN A 125 -8.18 2.82 0.62
N PHE A 126 -7.69 2.38 -0.55
CA PHE A 126 -8.02 1.06 -1.09
C PHE A 126 -7.60 -0.08 -0.15
N ILE A 127 -6.36 -0.07 0.35
CA ILE A 127 -5.85 -1.14 1.22
C ILE A 127 -6.57 -1.14 2.56
N GLU A 128 -6.74 0.02 3.19
CA GLU A 128 -7.29 0.16 4.53
C GLU A 128 -8.82 0.14 4.58
N GLY A 129 -9.50 0.39 3.45
CA GLY A 129 -10.94 0.40 3.30
C GLY A 129 -11.45 -0.77 2.47
N ASP A 130 -11.33 -0.65 1.15
CA ASP A 130 -11.95 -1.56 0.18
C ASP A 130 -11.46 -3.01 0.35
N TYR A 131 -10.14 -3.22 0.34
CA TYR A 131 -9.58 -4.56 0.47
C TYR A 131 -9.85 -5.18 1.84
N LYS A 132 -9.84 -4.39 2.93
CA LYS A 132 -10.26 -4.89 4.25
C LYS A 132 -11.70 -5.40 4.24
N THR A 133 -12.59 -4.75 3.50
CA THR A 133 -13.97 -5.20 3.32
C THR A 133 -14.01 -6.51 2.54
N ILE A 134 -13.32 -6.60 1.40
CA ILE A 134 -13.20 -7.84 0.61
C ILE A 134 -12.68 -9.00 1.48
N ALA A 135 -11.65 -8.76 2.29
CA ALA A 135 -11.07 -9.77 3.18
C ALA A 135 -12.06 -10.25 4.26
N LYS A 136 -12.86 -9.34 4.84
CA LYS A 136 -13.92 -9.68 5.80
C LYS A 136 -15.00 -10.55 5.15
N GLU A 137 -15.50 -10.16 3.99
CA GLU A 137 -16.55 -10.90 3.26
C GLU A 137 -16.05 -12.28 2.82
N ARG A 138 -14.81 -12.38 2.33
CA ARG A 138 -14.17 -13.66 1.99
C ARG A 138 -14.12 -14.59 3.20
N LYS A 139 -13.74 -14.08 4.37
CA LYS A 139 -13.70 -14.86 5.62
C LYS A 139 -15.11 -15.31 6.05
N LEU A 140 -16.10 -14.42 5.95
CA LEU A 140 -17.48 -14.73 6.25
C LEU A 140 -18.01 -15.85 5.35
N LEU A 141 -17.77 -15.75 4.04
CA LEU A 141 -18.16 -16.77 3.07
C LEU A 141 -17.52 -18.13 3.38
N GLN A 142 -16.23 -18.14 3.71
CA GLN A 142 -15.53 -19.36 4.09
C GLN A 142 -16.18 -20.02 5.33
N ASN A 143 -16.53 -19.24 6.34
CA ASN A 143 -17.22 -19.76 7.53
C ASN A 143 -18.59 -20.35 7.17
N LYS A 144 -19.40 -19.63 6.39
CA LYS A 144 -20.73 -20.11 5.96
C LYS A 144 -20.64 -21.40 5.15
N ARG A 145 -19.61 -21.55 4.33
CA ARG A 145 -19.33 -22.77 3.58
C ARG A 145 -19.04 -23.95 4.50
N LEU A 146 -18.23 -23.74 5.53
CA LEU A 146 -17.94 -24.77 6.53
C LEU A 146 -19.17 -25.15 7.35
N ASP A 147 -19.99 -24.18 7.73
CA ASP A 147 -21.27 -24.41 8.42
C ASP A 147 -22.22 -25.27 7.58
N LEU A 148 -22.31 -24.97 6.28
CA LEU A 148 -23.10 -25.73 5.31
C LEU A 148 -22.60 -27.17 5.17
N ASP A 149 -21.29 -27.37 5.03
CA ASP A 149 -20.68 -28.71 4.91
C ASP A 149 -20.95 -29.55 6.17
N ALA A 150 -20.87 -28.91 7.36
CA ALA A 150 -21.21 -29.56 8.62
C ALA A 150 -22.71 -29.92 8.69
N ALA A 151 -23.60 -29.04 8.25
CA ALA A 151 -25.04 -29.29 8.20
C ALA A 151 -25.40 -30.42 7.23
N LYS A 152 -24.82 -30.43 6.02
CA LYS A 152 -24.96 -31.53 5.04
C LYS A 152 -24.52 -32.86 5.64
N THR A 153 -23.40 -32.88 6.34
CA THR A 153 -22.87 -34.07 7.02
C THR A 153 -23.83 -34.57 8.11
N ARG A 154 -24.36 -33.68 8.95
CA ARG A 154 -25.36 -34.03 9.99
C ARG A 154 -26.63 -34.60 9.37
N LEU A 155 -27.15 -33.97 8.31
CA LEU A 155 -28.34 -34.43 7.60
C LEU A 155 -28.15 -35.84 7.01
N LYS A 156 -27.00 -36.09 6.38
CA LYS A 156 -26.68 -37.42 5.83
C LYS A 156 -26.65 -38.49 6.92
N LYS A 157 -26.07 -38.18 8.08
CA LYS A 157 -26.05 -39.09 9.25
C LYS A 157 -27.44 -39.35 9.80
N ALA A 158 -28.28 -38.32 9.94
CA ALA A 158 -29.64 -38.46 10.43
C ALA A 158 -30.49 -39.36 9.51
N LYS A 159 -30.46 -39.10 8.19
CA LYS A 159 -31.16 -39.94 7.20
C LYS A 159 -30.70 -41.39 7.23
N ALA A 160 -29.39 -41.63 7.35
CA ALA A 160 -28.85 -42.98 7.44
C ALA A 160 -29.28 -43.71 8.73
N ALA A 161 -29.47 -42.99 9.84
CA ALA A 161 -29.98 -43.57 11.08
C ALA A 161 -31.48 -43.92 10.96
N GLU A 162 -32.30 -43.06 10.35
CA GLU A 162 -33.72 -43.31 10.09
C GLU A 162 -33.95 -44.53 9.21
N THR A 163 -33.19 -44.67 8.11
CA THR A 163 -33.27 -45.85 7.22
C THR A 163 -32.86 -47.15 7.92
N ARG A 164 -32.00 -47.10 8.95
CA ARG A 164 -31.62 -48.29 9.74
C ARG A 164 -32.62 -48.64 10.84
N ALA A 165 -33.49 -47.70 11.20
CA ALA A 165 -34.51 -47.86 12.24
C ALA A 165 -35.89 -48.26 11.68
N SER A 166 -36.07 -48.20 10.35
CA SER A 166 -37.24 -48.72 9.62
C SER A 166 -36.96 -50.11 9.08
#